data_AF-A0A972WYZ8-F1
#
_entry.id   AF-A0A972WYZ8-F1
#
_cell.length_a   1.000
_cell.length_b   1.000
_cell.length_c   1.000
_cell.angle_alpha   90.00
_cell.angle_beta   90.00
_cell.angle_gamma   90.00
#
_symmetry.space_group_name_H-M   'P 1'
#
loop_
_entity.id
_entity.type
_entity.pdbx_description
1 polymer ?
#
loop_
_entity_poly.entity_id
_entity_poly.type
_entity_poly.pdbx_seq_one_letter_code
_entity_poly.pdbx_strand_id
1 'polypeptide(L)' 'LVAQSGAPTTNLKVGAKLRVTPAHIDPTMALHSVAWIVRSDEILDCWQIDLRGW' A
#
# COMPACT_ATOMS: atom_id res chain seq x y z
N LEU A 1 7.59 18.46 32.89
CA LEU A 1 7.16 18.61 31.48
C LEU A 1 8.33 18.17 30.60
N VAL A 2 8.28 16.96 30.03
CA VAL A 2 9.24 16.56 29.00
C VAL A 2 8.55 16.81 27.66
N ALA A 3 9.01 17.82 26.93
CA ALA A 3 8.64 17.98 25.53
C ALA A 3 9.38 16.91 24.72
N GLN A 4 8.66 15.93 24.18
CA GLN A 4 9.15 15.19 23.02
C GLN A 4 8.45 15.77 21.79
N SER A 5 9.18 16.56 21.01
CA SER A 5 8.74 17.02 19.70
C SER A 5 9.90 16.83 18.73
N GLY A 6 10.09 15.58 18.33
CA GLY A 6 10.88 15.19 17.16
C GLY A 6 9.94 14.61 16.11
N ALA A 7 8.97 15.39 15.64
CA ALA A 7 8.17 14.96 14.49
C ALA A 7 9.11 14.89 13.27
N PRO A 8 9.19 13.75 12.56
CA PRO A 8 10.02 13.65 11.37
C PRO A 8 9.58 14.71 10.35
N THR A 9 10.52 15.53 9.88
CA THR A 9 10.32 16.48 8.79
C THR A 9 10.10 15.71 7.49
N THR A 10 8.85 15.37 7.22
CA THR A 10 8.47 14.70 5.97
C THR A 10 8.25 15.77 4.89
N ASN A 11 9.18 15.86 3.93
CA ASN A 11 9.01 16.66 2.71
C ASN A 11 8.06 15.97 1.72
N LEU A 12 6.91 15.49 2.20
CA LEU A 12 5.87 14.92 1.35
C LEU A 12 5.11 16.07 0.69
N LYS A 13 4.94 15.95 -0.62
CA LYS A 13 4.11 16.88 -1.39
C LYS A 13 2.79 16.20 -1.72
N VAL A 14 1.74 17.00 -1.85
CA VAL A 14 0.46 16.53 -2.40
C VAL A 14 0.73 15.89 -3.76
N GLY A 15 0.18 14.68 -3.98
CA GLY A 15 0.41 13.88 -5.18
C GLY A 15 1.57 12.89 -5.10
N ALA A 16 2.37 12.90 -4.01
CA ALA A 16 3.37 11.86 -3.78
C ALA A 16 2.70 10.48 -3.66
N LYS A 17 3.23 9.49 -4.38
CA LYS A 17 2.82 8.08 -4.27
C LYS A 17 3.76 7.34 -3.32
N LEU A 18 3.20 6.57 -2.40
CA LEU A 18 3.94 5.78 -1.42
C LEU A 18 3.60 4.30 -1.60
N ARG A 19 4.59 3.43 -1.38
CA ARG A 19 4.34 1.99 -1.22
C ARG A 19 4.14 1.71 0.26
N VAL A 20 3.08 0.97 0.57
CA VAL A 20 2.75 0.55 1.93
C VAL A 20 2.72 -0.96 1.97
N THR A 21 3.30 -1.54 3.03
CA THR A 21 3.19 -2.97 3.31
C THR A 21 1.96 -3.18 4.17
N PRO A 22 1.03 -4.09 3.81
CA PRO A 22 -0.11 -4.36 4.65
C PRO A 22 0.32 -4.95 6.00
N ALA A 23 -0.40 -4.61 7.07
CA ALA A 23 -0.15 -5.18 8.38
C ALA A 23 -0.55 -6.67 8.44
N HIS A 24 -1.60 -7.06 7.71
CA HIS A 24 -2.04 -8.44 7.56
C HIS A 24 -2.49 -8.68 6.12
N ILE A 25 -1.96 -9.72 5.49
CA ILE A 25 -2.14 -9.95 4.05
C ILE A 25 -3.56 -10.41 3.71
N ASP A 26 -4.10 -11.40 4.41
CA ASP A 26 -5.37 -12.03 4.03
C ASP A 26 -6.55 -11.04 4.04
N PRO A 27 -6.75 -10.21 5.09
CA PRO A 27 -7.82 -9.22 5.11
C PRO A 27 -7.59 -8.13 4.06
N THR A 28 -6.33 -7.78 3.76
CA THR A 28 -6.04 -6.77 2.74
C THR A 28 -6.40 -7.29 1.36
N MET A 29 -5.98 -8.51 1.02
CA MET A 29 -6.26 -9.13 -0.28
C MET A 29 -7.77 -9.30 -0.50
N ALA A 30 -8.51 -9.75 0.52
CA ALA A 30 -9.95 -9.94 0.43
C ALA A 30 -10.75 -8.64 0.16
N LEU A 31 -10.18 -7.46 0.43
CA LEU A 31 -10.81 -6.16 0.17
C LEU A 31 -10.57 -5.62 -1.26
N HIS A 32 -9.76 -6.29 -2.07
CA HIS A 32 -9.42 -5.84 -3.42
C HIS A 32 -9.97 -6.81 -4.48
N SER A 33 -10.35 -6.28 -5.64
CA SER A 33 -10.83 -7.09 -6.77
C SER A 33 -9.70 -7.63 -7.64
N VAL A 34 -8.55 -6.95 -7.66
CA VAL A 34 -7.41 -7.28 -8.52
C VAL A 34 -6.08 -7.08 -7.80
N ALA A 35 -5.05 -7.79 -8.27
CA ALA A 35 -3.64 -7.54 -7.95
C ALA A 35 -2.89 -7.13 -9.22
N TRP A 36 -2.25 -5.96 -9.18
CA TRP A 36 -1.37 -5.49 -10.26
C TRP A 36 0.02 -6.10 -10.10
N ILE A 37 0.48 -6.81 -11.14
CA ILE A 37 1.83 -7.36 -11.17
C ILE A 37 2.75 -6.29 -11.73
N VAL A 38 3.74 -5.88 -10.95
CA VAL A 38 4.64 -4.78 -11.30
C VAL A 38 6.10 -5.19 -11.26
N ARG A 39 6.89 -4.63 -12.17
CA ARG A 39 8.35 -4.63 -12.10
C ARG A 39 8.82 -3.19 -12.12
N SER A 40 9.40 -2.75 -11.01
CA SER A 40 9.69 -1.33 -10.78
C SER A 40 8.42 -0.49 -10.97
N ASP A 41 8.32 0.31 -12.03
CA ASP A 41 7.17 1.18 -12.34
C ASP A 41 6.37 0.70 -13.56
N GLU A 42 6.74 -0.45 -14.12
CA GLU A 42 6.03 -1.08 -15.24
C GLU A 42 4.97 -2.05 -14.71
N ILE A 43 3.75 -1.95 -15.24
CA ILE A 43 2.67 -2.91 -15.01
C ILE A 43 2.79 -4.01 -16.05
N LEU A 44 3.02 -5.23 -15.59
CA LEU A 44 3.20 -6.41 -16.44
C LEU A 44 1.88 -7.15 -16.67
N ASP A 45 1.00 -7.19 -15.67
CA ASP A 45 -0.26 -7.94 -15.72
C ASP A 45 -1.27 -7.46 -14.65
N CYS A 46 -2.50 -7.93 -14.76
CA CYS A 46 -3.59 -7.71 -13.82
C CYS A 46 -4.30 -9.03 -13.48
N TRP A 47 -4.13 -9.50 -12.25
CA TRP A 47 -4.74 -10.74 -11.79
C TRP A 47 -6.04 -10.47 -11.06
N GLN A 48 -7.09 -11.23 -11.38
CA GLN A 48 -8.34 -11.18 -10.63
C GLN A 48 -8.16 -11.90 -9.29
N ILE A 49 -8.77 -11.35 -8.24
CA ILE A 49 -8.86 -11.99 -6.93
C ILE A 49 -10.27 -12.60 -6.82
N ASP A 50 -10.44 -13.79 -7.40
CA ASP A 50 -11.76 -14.40 -7.59
C ASP A 50 -12.35 -15.00 -6.31
N LEU A 51 -11.50 -15.47 -5.39
CA LEU A 51 -11.92 -16.05 -4.11
C LEU A 51 -11.97 -15.03 -2.97
N ARG A 52 -12.11 -13.73 -3.28
CA ARG A 52 -12.27 -12.70 -2.24
C ARG A 52 -13.57 -12.92 -1.47
N GLY A 53 -13.48 -12.96 -0.14
CA GLY A 53 -14.65 -13.12 0.74
C GLY A 53 -15.27 -14.52 0.76
N TRP A 54 -14.57 -15.54 0.23
CA TRP A 54 -14.89 -16.95 0.42
C TRP A 54 -14.38 -17.49 1.75
#